data_AF-A0A967WQD8-F1
#
_entry.id   AF-A0A967WQD8-F1
#
_cell.length_a   1.000
_cell.length_b   1.000
_cell.length_c   1.000
_cell.angle_alpha   90.00
_cell.angle_beta   90.00
_cell.angle_gamma   90.00
#
_symmetry.space_group_name_H-M   'P 1'
#
loop_
_entity.id
_entity.type
_entity.pdbx_description
1 polymer ?
#
loop_
_entity_poly.entity_id
_entity_poly.type
_entity_poly.pdbx_seq_one_letter_code
_entity_poly.pdbx_strand_id
1 'polypeptide(L)' 'MHLTFEISDDTGILAISYHGPQPDMLVDAVEAVVMGKYDPGSEVFEAEELLMKCPSKYEEKE' A
#
# COMPACT_ATOMS: atom_id res chain seq x y z
N MET A 1 1.10 4.60 -14.29
CA MET A 1 1.78 3.30 -14.19
C MET A 1 0.84 2.33 -13.48
N HIS A 2 1.10 1.03 -13.56
CA HIS A 2 0.32 0.02 -12.83
C HIS A 2 1.27 -0.70 -11.87
N LEU A 3 0.96 -0.66 -10.58
CA LEU A 3 1.65 -1.42 -9.56
C LEU A 3 0.71 -2.47 -8.98
N THR A 4 1.25 -3.65 -8.75
CA THR A 4 0.59 -4.72 -8.00
C THR A 4 1.47 -5.09 -6.83
N PHE A 5 0.87 -5.17 -5.65
CA PHE A 5 1.56 -5.51 -4.41
C PHE A 5 0.53 -6.08 -3.41
N GLU A 6 1.02 -6.66 -2.34
CA GLU A 6 0.19 -7.23 -1.29
C GLU A 6 0.36 -6.39 -0.01
N ILE A 7 -0.75 -6.19 0.71
CA ILE A 7 -0.73 -5.68 2.08
C ILE A 7 -1.14 -6.84 2.99
N SER A 8 -0.39 -7.04 4.07
CA SER A 8 -0.69 -8.06 5.08
C SER A 8 -0.88 -7.44 6.45
N ASP A 9 -1.82 -7.97 7.22
CA ASP A 9 -2.02 -7.68 8.64
C ASP A 9 -2.26 -8.98 9.44
N ASP A 10 -2.65 -8.86 10.71
CA ASP A 10 -2.94 -10.01 11.57
C ASP A 10 -4.13 -10.88 11.08
N THR A 11 -4.93 -10.37 10.16
CA THR A 11 -6.15 -11.01 9.66
C THR A 11 -5.95 -11.70 8.31
N GLY A 12 -4.93 -11.32 7.55
CA GLY A 12 -4.61 -11.97 6.28
C GLY A 12 -3.79 -11.12 5.33
N ILE A 13 -3.88 -11.47 4.05
CA ILE A 13 -3.18 -10.83 2.95
C ILE A 13 -4.22 -10.36 1.93
N LEU A 14 -4.08 -9.14 1.45
CA LEU A 14 -4.94 -8.55 0.44
C LEU A 14 -4.12 -8.07 -0.76
N ALA A 15 -4.50 -8.52 -1.95
CA ALA A 15 -3.90 -8.10 -3.19
C ALA A 15 -4.39 -6.69 -3.58
N ILE A 16 -3.45 -5.80 -3.90
CA ILE A 16 -3.71 -4.41 -4.29
C ILE A 16 -3.30 -4.19 -5.75
N SER A 17 -4.18 -3.57 -6.52
CA SER A 17 -3.92 -3.09 -7.88
C SER A 17 -3.99 -1.56 -7.91
N TYR A 18 -2.85 -0.89 -8.00
CA TYR A 18 -2.76 0.57 -7.97
C TYR A 18 -2.50 1.16 -9.35
N HIS A 19 -3.38 2.07 -9.78
CA HIS A 19 -3.28 2.78 -11.06
C HIS A 19 -2.95 4.26 -10.84
N GLY A 20 -1.66 4.57 -10.70
CA GLY A 20 -1.22 5.94 -10.45
C GLY A 20 0.26 6.21 -10.75
N PRO A 21 0.79 7.39 -10.37
CA PRO A 21 2.22 7.66 -10.40
C PRO A 21 2.94 6.77 -9.38
N GLN A 22 4.09 6.21 -9.76
CA GLN A 22 4.89 5.43 -8.80
C GLN A 22 5.41 6.37 -7.71
N PRO A 23 5.17 6.08 -6.42
CA PRO A 23 5.72 6.90 -5.35
C PRO A 23 7.22 6.66 -5.21
N ASP A 24 7.99 7.72 -4.96
CA ASP A 24 9.45 7.67 -4.88
C ASP A 24 9.97 6.78 -3.72
N MET A 25 9.16 6.56 -2.68
CA MET A 25 9.54 5.85 -1.45
C MET A 25 9.06 4.38 -1.39
N LEU A 26 8.67 3.78 -2.52
CA LEU A 26 8.08 2.43 -2.54
C LEU A 26 9.02 1.33 -1.99
N VAL A 27 10.33 1.57 -1.98
CA VAL A 27 11.34 0.58 -1.54
C VAL A 27 11.49 0.53 -0.01
N ASP A 28 11.17 1.62 0.70
CA ASP A 28 11.44 1.77 2.15
C ASP A 28 10.16 1.93 3.00
N ALA A 29 8.98 1.82 2.38
CA ALA A 29 7.71 2.00 3.08
C ALA A 29 7.39 0.79 3.96
N VAL A 30 7.36 1.00 5.28
CA VAL A 30 6.98 -0.02 6.27
C VAL A 30 5.45 -0.10 6.43
N GLU A 31 4.77 1.01 6.17
CA GLU A 31 3.31 1.12 6.26
C GLU A 31 2.78 1.97 5.10
N ALA A 32 1.66 1.52 4.52
CA ALA A 32 0.97 2.22 3.46
C ALA A 32 -0.54 2.29 3.73
N VAL A 33 -1.16 3.38 3.31
CA VAL A 33 -2.62 3.55 3.29
C VAL A 33 -3.05 3.58 1.82
N VAL A 34 -3.92 2.63 1.46
CA VAL A 34 -4.52 2.53 0.13
C VAL A 34 -5.98 2.96 0.20
N MET A 35 -6.44 3.72 -0.80
CA MET A 35 -7.84 4.13 -0.93
C MET A 35 -8.34 3.79 -2.32
N GLY A 36 -9.56 3.26 -2.37
CA GLY A 36 -10.14 2.72 -3.60
C GLY A 36 -11.30 1.78 -3.32
N LYS A 37 -11.47 0.76 -4.16
CA LYS A 37 -12.61 -0.17 -4.12
C LYS A 37 -12.15 -1.61 -4.11
N TYR A 38 -12.85 -2.43 -3.34
CA TYR A 38 -12.66 -3.87 -3.37
C TYR A 38 -13.56 -4.51 -4.45
N ASP A 39 -12.97 -5.31 -5.33
CA ASP A 39 -13.69 -6.14 -6.29
C ASP A 39 -13.78 -7.58 -5.76
N PRO A 40 -14.96 -8.04 -5.31
CA PRO A 40 -15.15 -9.41 -4.81
C PRO A 40 -15.10 -10.46 -5.93
N GLY A 41 -15.19 -10.09 -7.21
CA GLY A 41 -15.11 -11.02 -8.33
C GLY A 41 -13.67 -11.43 -8.65
N SER A 42 -12.72 -10.52 -8.45
CA SER A 42 -11.28 -10.75 -8.67
C SER A 42 -10.49 -10.91 -7.37
N GLU A 43 -11.12 -10.68 -6.21
CA GLU A 43 -10.48 -10.67 -4.87
C GLU A 43 -9.32 -9.67 -4.76
N VAL A 44 -9.42 -8.57 -5.52
CA VAL A 44 -8.40 -7.51 -5.61
C VAL A 44 -8.99 -6.19 -5.15
N PHE A 45 -8.18 -5.43 -4.41
CA PHE A 45 -8.47 -4.04 -4.08
C PHE A 45 -7.88 -3.11 -5.15
N GLU A 46 -8.74 -2.48 -5.93
CA GLU A 46 -8.37 -1.45 -6.90
C GLU A 46 -8.11 -0.12 -6.19
N ALA A 47 -6.83 0.25 -6.08
CA ALA A 47 -6.40 1.48 -5.44
C ALA A 47 -6.31 2.65 -6.43
N GLU A 48 -6.95 3.76 -6.08
CA GLU A 48 -6.90 5.05 -6.79
C GLU A 48 -5.87 5.99 -6.14
N GLU A 49 -5.66 5.87 -4.83
CA GLU A 49 -4.68 6.64 -4.07
C GLU A 49 -3.83 5.73 -3.16
N LEU A 50 -2.54 6.08 -3.05
CA LEU A 50 -1.55 5.37 -2.25
C LEU A 50 -0.73 6.40 -1.45
N LEU A 51 -0.83 6.33 -0.12
CA LEU A 51 -0.06 7.16 0.81
C LEU A 51 0.93 6.28 1.56
N MET A 52 2.20 6.68 1.56
CA MET A 52 3.24 5.97 2.30
C MET A 52 3.56 6.69 3.61
N LYS A 53 3.73 5.93 4.69
CA LYS A 53 4.29 6.44 5.94
C LYS A 53 5.82 6.37 5.83
N CYS A 54 6.50 7.48 6.09
CA CYS A 54 7.96 7.45 6.23
C CYS A 54 8.34 6.77 7.56
N PRO A 55 9.31 5.85 7.57
CA PRO A 55 9.76 5.18 8.79
C PRO A 55 10.36 6.14 9.83
N SER A 56 10.86 7.29 9.39
CA SER A 56 11.65 8.23 10.22
C SER A 56 10.87 9.01 11.29
N LYS A 57 9.55 8.81 11.44
CA LYS A 57 8.76 9.53 12.45
C LYS A 57 8.91 8.97 13.87
N TYR A 58 9.44 7.74 14.03
CA TYR A 58 9.61 7.08 15.33
C TYR A 58 10.99 6.44 15.54
N GLU A 59 12.06 7.03 14.99
CA GLU A 59 13.37 6.86 15.64
C GLU A 59 13.37 7.71 16.91
N GLU A 60 12.82 7.19 18.01
CA GLU A 60 13.33 7.57 19.33
C GLU A 60 14.80 7.18 19.34
N LYS A 61 15.67 8.16 19.11
CA LYS A 61 17.10 8.02 19.37
C LYS A 61 17.26 7.75 20.86
N GLU A 62 17.42 6.49 21.25
CA GLU A 62 18.15 6.14 22.47
C GLU A 62 19.65 6.36 22.28
#